data_AF-A0AAV8WKJ7-F1
#
_entry.id   AF-A0AAV8WKJ7-F1
#
_cell.length_a   1.000
_cell.length_b   1.000
_cell.length_c   1.000
_cell.angle_alpha   90.00
_cell.angle_beta   90.00
_cell.angle_gamma   90.00
#
_symmetry.space_group_name_H-M   'P 1'
#
loop_
_entity.id
_entity.type
_entity.pdbx_description
1 polymer ?
#
loop_
_entity_poly.entity_id
_entity_poly.type
_entity_poly.pdbx_seq_one_letter_code
_entity_poly.pdbx_strand_id
1 'polypeptide(L)'
;MKRKNKTVLSSKSGKVAVITGGTRGIGLEVIKMLLKCDITVVIGCRNTAQGEILLNILKNENITKGKIEVLKLDISIMDSVKQFSTTVKENYPKIHYLINNAGIMFGPYIETIDGYESQFSTNYLGHFLLTHFLLPQLKAAGEQQSMARIVNNAEQGAIPIVHACLSSKLEGKGGTYIHNCKVFPTSEMANSVELQKRLFDFTIKLLKINNFGMTQ
;
A
#
# COMPACT_ATOMS: atom_id res chain seq x y z
N MET A 1 31.52 -1.21 -7.17
CA MET A 1 30.09 -1.11 -6.81
C MET A 1 29.92 -1.32 -5.31
N LYS A 2 29.67 -0.25 -4.53
CA LYS A 2 29.43 -0.38 -3.07
C LYS A 2 28.13 -1.16 -2.83
N ARG A 3 28.18 -2.19 -1.98
CA ARG A 3 27.04 -3.05 -1.62
C ARG A 3 25.81 -2.19 -1.27
N LYS A 4 24.75 -2.29 -2.07
CA LYS A 4 23.44 -1.66 -1.83
C LYS A 4 22.92 -2.09 -0.45
N ASN A 5 22.35 -1.16 0.33
CA ASN A 5 21.71 -1.44 1.61
C ASN A 5 20.74 -2.62 1.45
N LYS A 6 21.09 -3.80 2.00
CA LYS A 6 20.24 -4.98 1.95
C LYS A 6 19.28 -4.93 3.14
N THR A 7 17.98 -4.85 2.86
CA THR A 7 16.97 -5.16 3.88
C THR A 7 17.08 -6.63 4.24
N VAL A 8 17.26 -6.94 5.52
CA VAL A 8 17.25 -8.32 6.00
C VAL A 8 15.83 -8.86 5.88
N LEU A 9 15.64 -9.86 5.02
CA LEU A 9 14.38 -10.55 4.83
C LEU A 9 14.28 -11.64 5.90
N SER A 10 13.64 -11.31 7.02
CA SER A 10 13.32 -12.26 8.08
C SER A 10 11.90 -12.79 7.89
N SER A 11 11.63 -14.01 8.35
CA SER A 11 10.26 -14.55 8.34
C SER A 11 9.33 -13.67 9.16
N LYS A 12 8.14 -13.42 8.61
CA LYS A 12 7.01 -12.70 9.19
C LYS A 12 5.72 -13.50 8.94
N SER A 13 5.81 -14.82 9.12
CA SER A 13 4.67 -15.74 8.98
C SER A 13 3.46 -15.27 9.79
N GLY A 14 2.27 -15.46 9.24
CA GLY A 14 1.01 -14.97 9.82
C GLY A 14 0.72 -13.48 9.58
N LYS A 15 1.68 -12.70 9.06
CA LYS A 15 1.40 -11.31 8.65
C LYS A 15 0.73 -11.25 7.28
N VAL A 16 -0.09 -10.22 7.11
CA VAL A 16 -0.85 -9.93 5.89
C VAL A 16 -0.46 -8.57 5.34
N ALA A 17 -0.16 -8.51 4.04
CA ALA A 17 0.09 -7.29 3.30
C ALA A 17 -0.98 -7.09 2.22
N VAL A 18 -1.54 -5.90 2.12
CA VAL A 18 -2.38 -5.46 0.99
C VAL A 18 -1.56 -4.50 0.15
N ILE A 19 -1.46 -4.76 -1.15
CA ILE A 19 -0.73 -3.90 -2.09
C ILE A 19 -1.62 -3.52 -3.28
N THR A 20 -1.71 -2.22 -3.57
CA THR A 20 -2.39 -1.74 -4.77
C THR A 20 -1.39 -1.67 -5.91
N GLY A 21 -1.71 -2.26 -7.07
CA GLY A 21 -0.79 -2.32 -8.20
C GLY A 21 0.44 -3.17 -7.86
N GLY A 22 0.60 -4.30 -8.53
CA GLY A 22 1.67 -5.23 -8.12
C GLY A 22 2.09 -6.23 -9.18
N THR A 23 1.33 -6.34 -10.26
CA THR A 23 1.58 -7.35 -11.31
C THR A 23 2.78 -7.02 -12.20
N ARG A 24 3.41 -5.85 -12.03
CA ARG A 24 4.60 -5.40 -12.78
C ARG A 24 5.44 -4.40 -11.99
N GLY A 25 6.65 -4.12 -12.50
CA GLY A 25 7.51 -3.03 -12.01
C GLY A 25 7.88 -3.17 -10.54
N ILE A 26 7.89 -2.04 -9.82
CA ILE A 26 8.27 -1.99 -8.40
C ILE A 26 7.39 -2.90 -7.54
N GLY A 27 6.08 -2.91 -7.78
CA GLY A 27 5.13 -3.71 -7.00
C GLY A 27 5.40 -5.21 -7.10
N LEU A 28 5.81 -5.71 -8.27
CA LEU A 28 6.16 -7.12 -8.47
C LEU A 28 7.35 -7.52 -7.58
N GLU A 29 8.38 -6.69 -7.56
CA GLU A 29 9.57 -6.93 -6.74
C GLU A 29 9.25 -6.83 -5.23
N VAL A 30 8.36 -5.92 -4.83
CA VAL A 30 7.86 -5.87 -3.44
C VAL A 30 7.15 -7.18 -3.09
N ILE A 31 6.23 -7.65 -3.92
CA ILE A 31 5.48 -8.91 -3.71
C ILE A 31 6.45 -10.08 -3.52
N LYS A 32 7.41 -10.25 -4.44
CA LYS A 32 8.43 -11.30 -4.35
C LYS A 32 9.19 -11.27 -3.03
N MET A 33 9.61 -10.09 -2.58
CA MET A 33 10.36 -9.93 -1.33
C MET A 33 9.51 -10.20 -0.10
N LEU A 34 8.23 -9.81 -0.10
CA LEU A 34 7.29 -10.11 0.99
C LEU A 34 6.98 -11.61 1.08
N LEU A 35 6.76 -12.28 -0.06
CA LEU A 35 6.54 -13.72 -0.11
C LEU A 35 7.74 -14.52 0.40
N LYS A 36 8.97 -14.08 0.07
CA LYS A 36 10.21 -14.66 0.65
C LYS A 36 10.26 -14.56 2.18
N CYS A 37 9.50 -13.63 2.77
CA CYS A 37 9.34 -13.48 4.23
C CYS A 37 8.14 -14.27 4.78
N ASP A 38 7.52 -15.15 4.00
CA ASP A 38 6.35 -15.95 4.39
C ASP A 38 5.09 -15.12 4.74
N ILE A 39 4.95 -13.94 4.12
CA ILE A 39 3.81 -13.05 4.30
C ILE A 39 2.68 -13.44 3.33
N THR A 40 1.42 -13.36 3.77
CA THR A 40 0.26 -13.41 2.86
C THR A 40 0.11 -12.07 2.16
N VAL A 41 0.07 -12.06 0.84
CA VAL A 41 0.01 -10.83 0.03
C VAL A 41 -1.28 -10.79 -0.79
N VAL A 42 -2.16 -9.84 -0.47
CA VAL A 42 -3.37 -9.53 -1.21
C VAL A 42 -3.09 -8.41 -2.19
N ILE A 43 -3.30 -8.67 -3.48
CA ILE A 43 -2.91 -7.79 -4.58
C ILE A 43 -4.18 -7.23 -5.21
N GLY A 44 -4.36 -5.92 -5.14
CA GLY A 44 -5.40 -5.21 -5.86
C GLY A 44 -4.91 -4.77 -7.24
N CYS A 45 -5.53 -5.25 -8.32
CA CYS A 45 -5.20 -4.82 -9.67
C CYS A 45 -6.41 -4.80 -10.63
N ARG A 46 -6.28 -4.04 -11.72
CA ARG A 46 -7.36 -3.90 -12.72
C ARG A 46 -7.59 -5.17 -13.52
N ASN A 47 -6.55 -5.94 -13.82
CA ASN A 47 -6.65 -7.16 -14.62
C ASN A 47 -6.15 -8.34 -13.80
N THR A 48 -7.10 -9.10 -13.24
CA THR A 48 -6.82 -10.27 -12.39
C THR A 48 -6.19 -11.41 -13.17
N ALA A 49 -6.35 -11.49 -14.50
CA ALA A 49 -5.67 -12.48 -15.33
C ALA A 49 -4.13 -12.33 -15.29
N GLN A 50 -3.62 -11.13 -14.95
CA GLN A 50 -2.18 -10.96 -14.69
C GLN A 50 -1.70 -11.70 -13.43
N GLY A 51 -2.62 -12.14 -12.57
CA GLY A 51 -2.32 -13.00 -11.42
C GLY A 51 -1.74 -14.36 -11.83
N GLU A 52 -2.20 -14.94 -12.93
CA GLU A 52 -1.64 -16.19 -13.45
C GLU A 52 -0.20 -16.01 -13.94
N ILE A 53 0.07 -14.89 -14.61
CA ILE A 53 1.43 -14.52 -15.05
C ILE A 53 2.34 -14.36 -13.82
N LEU A 54 1.86 -13.68 -12.77
CA LEU A 54 2.57 -13.56 -11.51
C LEU A 54 2.88 -14.93 -10.91
N LEU A 55 1.91 -15.85 -10.83
CA LEU A 55 2.11 -17.21 -10.32
C LEU A 55 3.21 -17.94 -11.08
N ASN A 56 3.25 -17.83 -12.40
CA ASN A 56 4.29 -18.45 -13.23
C ASN A 56 5.68 -17.82 -12.96
N ILE A 57 5.76 -16.51 -12.82
CA ILE A 57 7.01 -15.82 -12.44
C ILE A 57 7.51 -16.32 -11.07
N LEU A 58 6.62 -16.40 -10.08
CA LEU A 58 6.97 -16.85 -8.72
C LEU A 58 7.48 -18.29 -8.71
N LYS A 59 6.85 -19.18 -9.49
CA LYS A 59 7.30 -20.57 -9.68
C LYS A 59 8.71 -20.62 -10.30
N ASN A 60 8.93 -19.89 -11.39
CA ASN A 60 10.23 -19.86 -12.08
C ASN A 60 11.36 -19.31 -11.20
N GLU A 61 11.05 -18.41 -10.26
CA GLU A 61 12.01 -17.85 -9.31
C GLU A 61 12.14 -18.64 -8.00
N ASN A 62 11.52 -19.83 -7.90
CA ASN A 62 11.51 -20.68 -6.70
C ASN A 62 11.00 -19.95 -5.44
N ILE A 63 10.03 -19.04 -5.59
CA ILE A 63 9.38 -18.37 -4.48
C ILE A 63 8.20 -19.23 -4.03
N THR A 64 8.44 -20.06 -3.01
CA THR A 64 7.49 -21.09 -2.53
C THR A 64 6.86 -20.78 -1.17
N LYS A 65 7.21 -19.64 -0.57
CA LYS A 65 6.73 -19.19 0.75
C LYS A 65 5.62 -18.16 0.62
N GLY A 66 4.85 -18.00 1.70
CA GLY A 66 3.72 -17.07 1.75
C GLY A 66 2.52 -17.55 0.92
N LYS A 67 1.48 -16.72 0.88
CA LYS A 67 0.28 -16.93 0.07
C LYS A 67 0.01 -15.71 -0.77
N ILE A 68 -0.55 -15.88 -1.95
CA ILE A 68 -1.04 -14.77 -2.76
C ILE A 68 -2.53 -14.87 -2.98
N GLU A 69 -3.18 -13.71 -3.00
CA GLU A 69 -4.54 -13.54 -3.47
C GLU A 69 -4.59 -12.33 -4.39
N VAL A 70 -5.26 -12.46 -5.54
CA VAL A 70 -5.36 -11.38 -6.52
C VAL A 70 -6.83 -11.00 -6.65
N LEU A 71 -7.15 -9.77 -6.28
CA LEU A 71 -8.51 -9.24 -6.30
C LEU A 71 -8.60 -8.06 -7.27
N LYS A 72 -9.79 -7.90 -7.86
CA LYS A 72 -10.08 -6.77 -8.74
C LYS A 72 -10.04 -5.47 -7.94
N LEU A 73 -9.26 -4.51 -8.42
CA LEU A 73 -9.20 -3.15 -7.91
C LEU A 73 -8.84 -2.19 -9.04
N ASP A 74 -9.74 -1.28 -9.35
CA ASP A 74 -9.40 -0.02 -10.00
C ASP A 74 -9.33 1.08 -8.95
N ILE A 75 -8.12 1.48 -8.59
CA ILE A 75 -7.89 2.48 -7.53
C ILE A 75 -8.45 3.86 -7.91
N SER A 76 -8.69 4.12 -9.20
CA SER A 76 -9.23 5.40 -9.68
C SER A 76 -10.75 5.54 -9.54
N ILE A 77 -11.44 4.45 -9.16
CA ILE A 77 -12.91 4.38 -9.06
C ILE A 77 -13.32 4.10 -7.62
N MET A 78 -14.06 5.02 -6.99
CA MET A 78 -14.36 4.97 -5.55
C MET A 78 -15.20 3.74 -5.16
N ASP A 79 -16.15 3.35 -6.00
CA ASP A 79 -16.94 2.13 -5.76
C ASP A 79 -16.07 0.86 -5.88
N SER A 80 -15.11 0.81 -6.81
CA SER A 80 -14.16 -0.30 -6.90
C SER A 80 -13.29 -0.42 -5.64
N VAL A 81 -12.86 0.71 -5.07
CA VAL A 81 -12.13 0.74 -3.80
C VAL A 81 -12.99 0.21 -2.66
N LYS A 82 -14.27 0.59 -2.60
CA LYS A 82 -15.23 0.10 -1.60
C LYS A 82 -15.43 -1.41 -1.70
N GLN A 83 -15.71 -1.93 -2.90
CA GLN A 83 -15.92 -3.35 -3.14
C GLN A 83 -14.69 -4.19 -2.78
N PHE A 84 -13.50 -3.78 -3.25
CA PHE A 84 -12.24 -4.42 -2.90
C PHE A 84 -12.03 -4.45 -1.38
N SER A 85 -12.27 -3.32 -0.71
CA SER A 85 -12.12 -3.23 0.74
C SER A 85 -13.09 -4.17 1.46
N THR A 86 -14.34 -4.28 1.03
CA THR A 86 -15.31 -5.22 1.62
C THR A 86 -14.79 -6.65 1.57
N THR A 87 -14.38 -7.14 0.40
CA THR A 87 -13.84 -8.50 0.25
C THR A 87 -12.59 -8.73 1.11
N VAL A 88 -11.69 -7.74 1.17
CA VAL A 88 -10.48 -7.85 2.00
C VAL A 88 -10.84 -7.95 3.49
N LYS A 89 -11.80 -7.15 3.96
CA LYS A 89 -12.21 -7.15 5.38
C LYS A 89 -12.85 -8.47 5.81
N GLU A 90 -13.63 -9.09 4.92
CA GLU A 90 -14.27 -10.38 5.18
C GLU A 90 -13.25 -11.50 5.36
N ASN A 91 -12.19 -11.49 4.56
CA ASN A 91 -11.18 -12.55 4.56
C ASN A 91 -10.01 -12.31 5.54
N TYR A 92 -9.73 -11.03 5.88
CA TYR A 92 -8.53 -10.64 6.62
C TYR A 92 -8.86 -9.70 7.79
N PRO A 93 -9.11 -10.22 9.00
CA PRO A 93 -9.43 -9.40 10.17
C PRO A 93 -8.26 -8.54 10.66
N LYS A 94 -7.01 -8.90 10.30
CA LYS A 94 -5.79 -8.16 10.64
C LYS A 94 -4.95 -7.91 9.39
N ILE A 95 -4.62 -6.66 9.11
CA ILE A 95 -3.74 -6.25 8.00
C ILE A 95 -2.52 -5.56 8.60
N HIS A 96 -1.32 -6.05 8.30
CA HIS A 96 -0.09 -5.55 8.90
C HIS A 96 0.59 -4.49 8.03
N TYR A 97 0.44 -4.60 6.71
CA TYR A 97 1.04 -3.67 5.76
C TYR A 97 0.02 -3.27 4.71
N LEU A 98 -0.32 -1.99 4.61
CA LEU A 98 -1.04 -1.42 3.48
C LEU A 98 -0.03 -0.66 2.60
N ILE A 99 0.17 -1.12 1.38
CA ILE A 99 1.17 -0.59 0.44
C ILE A 99 0.45 0.08 -0.72
N ASN A 100 0.35 1.41 -0.62
CA ASN A 100 -0.21 2.29 -1.64
C ASN A 100 0.85 2.48 -2.73
N ASN A 101 0.87 1.58 -3.71
CA ASN A 101 1.90 1.51 -4.75
C ASN A 101 1.39 1.87 -6.15
N ALA A 102 0.12 1.62 -6.44
CA ALA A 102 -0.47 1.96 -7.74
C ALA A 102 -0.35 3.46 -8.00
N GLY A 103 -0.04 3.84 -9.24
CA GLY A 103 0.01 5.24 -9.62
C GLY A 103 0.18 5.40 -11.12
N ILE A 104 -0.23 6.56 -11.62
CA ILE A 104 -0.01 7.02 -13.00
C ILE A 104 0.74 8.34 -13.00
N MET A 105 1.44 8.62 -14.09
CA MET A 105 2.20 9.86 -14.27
C MET A 105 2.31 10.16 -15.76
N PHE A 106 2.45 11.44 -16.12
CA PHE A 106 2.62 11.91 -17.51
C PHE A 106 1.48 11.50 -18.45
N GLY A 107 0.26 11.34 -17.93
CA GLY A 107 -0.95 11.11 -18.73
C GLY A 107 -1.61 12.41 -19.17
N PRO A 108 -2.47 12.38 -20.20
CA PRO A 108 -3.34 13.51 -20.52
C PRO A 108 -4.36 13.75 -19.39
N TYR A 109 -4.92 14.96 -19.31
CA TYR A 109 -6.05 15.24 -18.40
C TYR A 109 -7.25 14.39 -18.81
N ILE A 110 -7.70 13.54 -17.90
CA ILE A 110 -8.87 12.68 -18.06
C ILE A 110 -9.65 12.75 -16.76
N GLU A 111 -10.97 12.82 -16.83
CA GLU A 111 -11.84 12.67 -15.67
C GLU A 111 -12.24 11.20 -15.48
N THR A 112 -12.22 10.73 -14.23
CA THR A 112 -12.75 9.43 -13.87
C THR A 112 -14.28 9.43 -13.89
N ILE A 113 -14.87 8.24 -13.78
CA ILE A 113 -16.34 8.10 -13.66
C ILE A 113 -16.92 8.83 -12.43
N ASP A 114 -16.09 9.07 -11.41
CA ASP A 114 -16.47 9.83 -10.21
C ASP A 114 -16.30 11.36 -10.39
N GLY A 115 -15.87 11.83 -11.57
CA GLY A 115 -15.72 13.25 -11.89
C GLY A 115 -14.44 13.90 -11.35
N TYR A 116 -13.41 13.10 -11.05
CA TYR A 116 -12.11 13.59 -10.58
C TYR A 116 -11.04 13.49 -11.66
N GLU A 117 -10.06 14.39 -11.65
CA GLU A 117 -8.88 14.23 -12.50
C GLU A 117 -8.18 12.89 -12.19
N SER A 118 -7.83 12.15 -13.24
CA SER A 118 -7.37 10.76 -13.20
C SER A 118 -6.14 10.52 -12.32
N GLN A 119 -5.13 11.39 -12.37
CA GLN A 119 -3.91 11.26 -11.59
C GLN A 119 -4.18 11.57 -10.11
N PHE A 120 -4.99 12.59 -9.82
CA PHE A 120 -5.45 12.90 -8.47
C PHE A 120 -6.30 11.77 -7.88
N SER A 121 -7.22 11.21 -8.67
CA SER A 121 -8.04 10.08 -8.27
C SER A 121 -7.18 8.84 -7.96
N THR A 122 -6.28 8.50 -8.89
CA THR A 122 -5.46 7.27 -8.82
C THR A 122 -4.40 7.34 -7.72
N ASN A 123 -3.65 8.44 -7.63
CA ASN A 123 -2.46 8.53 -6.80
C ASN A 123 -2.75 9.03 -5.38
N TYR A 124 -3.95 9.56 -5.14
CA TYR A 124 -4.30 10.16 -3.85
C TYR A 124 -5.68 9.75 -3.35
N LEU A 125 -6.77 10.12 -4.04
CA LEU A 125 -8.13 9.92 -3.50
C LEU A 125 -8.45 8.44 -3.27
N GLY A 126 -8.12 7.58 -4.24
CA GLY A 126 -8.33 6.14 -4.13
C GLY A 126 -7.57 5.52 -2.97
N HIS A 127 -6.29 5.89 -2.77
CA HIS A 127 -5.49 5.39 -1.64
C HIS A 127 -5.95 5.93 -0.29
N PHE A 128 -6.39 7.19 -0.25
CA PHE A 128 -6.98 7.79 0.94
C PHE A 128 -8.24 7.03 1.34
N LEU A 129 -9.13 6.77 0.37
CA LEU A 129 -10.36 6.03 0.59
C LEU A 129 -10.10 4.56 0.97
N LEU A 130 -9.12 3.92 0.35
CA LEU A 130 -8.70 2.57 0.71
C LEU A 130 -8.17 2.51 2.15
N THR A 131 -7.35 3.50 2.53
CA THR A 131 -6.83 3.63 3.89
C THR A 131 -7.97 3.83 4.89
N HIS A 132 -8.94 4.69 4.57
CA HIS A 132 -10.16 4.88 5.36
C HIS A 132 -10.86 3.54 5.63
N PHE A 133 -11.13 2.75 4.58
CA PHE A 133 -11.87 1.50 4.74
C PHE A 133 -11.10 0.39 5.46
N LEU A 134 -9.77 0.31 5.31
CA LEU A 134 -8.94 -0.73 5.90
C LEU A 134 -8.29 -0.33 7.24
N LEU A 135 -8.52 0.90 7.71
CA LEU A 135 -7.96 1.38 8.97
C LEU A 135 -8.37 0.50 10.18
N PRO A 136 -9.60 -0.03 10.30
CA PRO A 136 -9.95 -0.92 11.39
C PRO A 136 -9.07 -2.19 11.45
N GLN A 137 -8.79 -2.81 10.31
CA GLN A 137 -7.95 -4.02 10.21
C GLN A 137 -6.47 -3.70 10.49
N LEU A 138 -6.01 -2.52 10.09
CA LEU A 138 -4.67 -2.02 10.43
C LEU A 138 -4.55 -1.79 11.94
N LYS A 139 -5.55 -1.17 12.58
CA LYS A 139 -5.60 -0.99 14.03
C LYS A 139 -5.63 -2.33 14.76
N ALA A 140 -6.39 -3.30 14.28
CA ALA A 140 -6.47 -4.65 14.86
C ALA A 140 -5.14 -5.43 14.79
N ALA A 141 -4.29 -5.12 13.80
CA ALA A 141 -2.96 -5.73 13.66
C ALA A 141 -1.86 -4.97 14.42
N GLY A 142 -2.11 -3.72 14.82
CA GLY A 142 -1.17 -2.92 15.59
C GLY A 142 -1.12 -3.39 17.05
N GLU A 143 0.03 -3.87 17.48
CA GLU A 143 0.29 -4.32 18.85
C GLU A 143 1.45 -3.52 19.45
N GLN A 144 1.59 -3.50 20.78
CA GLN A 144 2.58 -2.68 21.50
C GLN A 144 4.01 -2.85 20.99
N GLN A 145 4.36 -4.02 20.47
CA GLN A 145 5.69 -4.38 19.97
C GLN A 145 5.74 -4.64 18.45
N SER A 146 4.62 -4.49 17.74
CA SER A 146 4.55 -4.75 16.30
C SER A 146 3.53 -3.83 15.67
N MET A 147 4.01 -2.78 15.02
CA MET A 147 3.15 -1.84 14.31
C MET A 147 2.58 -2.45 13.02
N ALA A 148 1.32 -2.11 12.74
CA ALA A 148 0.82 -2.09 11.38
C ALA A 148 1.30 -0.82 10.67
N ARG A 149 1.49 -0.88 9.34
CA ARG A 149 2.08 0.22 8.56
C ARG A 149 1.27 0.52 7.32
N ILE A 150 1.13 1.82 7.04
CA ILE A 150 0.70 2.34 5.75
C ILE A 150 1.94 2.88 5.06
N VAL A 151 2.23 2.40 3.86
CA VAL A 151 3.41 2.77 3.07
C VAL A 151 2.94 3.37 1.76
N ASN A 152 3.25 4.66 1.56
CA ASN A 152 2.98 5.37 0.31
C ASN A 152 4.25 5.39 -0.55
N ASN A 153 4.16 4.92 -1.79
CA ASN A 153 5.28 4.94 -2.73
C ASN A 153 5.26 6.24 -3.55
N ALA A 154 6.43 6.83 -3.76
CA ALA A 154 6.63 8.05 -4.54
C ALA A 154 7.76 7.89 -5.56
N GLU A 155 7.91 6.71 -6.18
CA GLU A 155 8.90 6.42 -7.24
C GLU A 155 10.29 5.97 -6.73
N GLN A 156 10.37 5.35 -5.56
CA GLN A 156 11.60 4.68 -5.13
C GLN A 156 11.43 3.16 -5.26
N GLY A 157 12.46 2.47 -5.75
CA GLY A 157 12.41 1.03 -6.03
C GLY A 157 11.95 0.16 -4.84
N ALA A 158 11.74 -1.14 -5.06
CA ALA A 158 11.10 -2.03 -4.08
C ALA A 158 11.79 -2.10 -2.69
N ILE A 159 13.10 -1.90 -2.64
CA ILE A 159 13.91 -2.08 -1.43
C ILE A 159 13.49 -1.13 -0.28
N PRO A 160 13.40 0.20 -0.49
CA PRO A 160 12.82 1.13 0.50
C PRO A 160 11.44 0.75 1.01
N ILE A 161 10.54 0.27 0.14
CA ILE A 161 9.18 -0.14 0.54
C ILE A 161 9.25 -1.34 1.47
N VAL A 162 10.02 -2.37 1.09
CA VAL A 162 10.19 -3.57 1.93
C VAL A 162 10.93 -3.24 3.23
N HIS A 163 11.87 -2.30 3.20
CA HIS A 163 12.51 -1.77 4.41
C HIS A 163 11.49 -1.12 5.35
N ALA A 164 10.61 -0.27 4.80
CA ALA A 164 9.55 0.38 5.56
C ALA A 164 8.63 -0.65 6.24
N CYS A 165 8.30 -1.74 5.54
CA CYS A 165 7.47 -2.82 6.10
C CYS A 165 8.20 -3.61 7.20
N LEU A 166 9.45 -4.02 6.97
CA LEU A 166 10.07 -5.09 7.75
C LEU A 166 11.08 -4.64 8.81
N SER A 167 11.55 -3.38 8.76
CA SER A 167 12.64 -2.95 9.63
C SER A 167 12.19 -2.71 11.06
N SER A 168 12.80 -3.43 12.01
CA SER A 168 12.62 -3.17 13.45
C SER A 168 13.05 -1.75 13.86
N LYS A 169 13.94 -1.11 13.09
CA LYS A 169 14.40 0.27 13.34
C LYS A 169 13.31 1.33 13.18
N LEU A 170 12.19 0.95 12.56
CA LEU A 170 11.03 1.79 12.30
C LEU A 170 9.85 1.45 13.22
N GLU A 171 10.00 0.49 14.14
CA GLU A 171 8.99 0.29 15.19
C GLU A 171 8.92 1.54 16.08
N GLY A 172 7.71 1.89 16.50
CA GLY A 172 7.39 3.15 17.19
C GLY A 172 7.48 4.41 16.32
N LYS A 173 7.75 4.32 15.00
CA LYS A 173 7.95 5.48 14.13
C LYS A 173 6.88 5.59 13.05
N GLY A 174 6.15 6.71 13.06
CA GLY A 174 5.22 7.14 12.00
C GLY A 174 5.71 8.42 11.30
N GLY A 175 4.99 8.89 10.28
CA GLY A 175 5.27 10.17 9.61
C GLY A 175 6.67 10.29 9.00
N THR A 176 7.35 9.16 8.76
CA THR A 176 8.75 9.13 8.35
C THR A 176 8.87 9.00 6.85
N TYR A 177 9.65 9.87 6.22
CA TYR A 177 10.05 9.71 4.83
C TYR A 177 11.36 8.93 4.73
N ILE A 178 11.40 7.97 3.81
CA ILE A 178 12.52 7.03 3.68
C ILE A 178 13.13 7.19 2.29
N HIS A 179 14.44 7.42 2.26
CA HIS A 179 15.23 7.41 1.03
C HIS A 179 16.40 6.43 1.18
N ASN A 180 16.53 5.49 0.26
CA ASN A 180 17.61 4.48 0.28
C ASN A 180 17.76 3.75 1.65
N CYS A 181 16.62 3.36 2.24
CA CYS A 181 16.53 2.71 3.56
C CYS A 181 17.07 3.55 4.74
N LYS A 182 17.07 4.88 4.61
CA LYS A 182 17.39 5.83 5.68
C LYS A 182 16.26 6.82 5.83
N VAL A 183 16.04 7.28 7.06
CA VAL A 183 15.16 8.43 7.32
C VAL A 183 15.74 9.63 6.60
N PHE A 184 14.90 10.33 5.85
CA PHE A 184 15.29 11.48 5.05
C PHE A 184 14.32 12.62 5.34
N PRO A 185 14.80 13.88 5.43
CA PRO A 185 13.93 15.02 5.70
C PRO A 185 12.92 15.23 4.58
N THR A 186 11.74 15.70 4.96
CA THR A 186 10.66 16.10 4.04
C THR A 186 10.68 17.61 3.81
N SER A 187 9.89 18.09 2.86
CA SER A 187 9.66 19.52 2.70
C SER A 187 8.98 20.11 3.93
N GLU A 188 9.22 21.39 4.22
CA GLU A 188 8.56 22.10 5.33
C GLU A 188 7.04 22.06 5.21
N MET A 189 6.51 22.16 3.98
CA MET A 189 5.07 22.05 3.71
C MET A 189 4.50 20.71 4.16
N ALA A 190 5.24 19.61 3.97
CA ALA A 190 4.79 18.29 4.39
C ALA A 190 4.72 18.15 5.91
N ASN A 191 5.44 19.00 6.66
CA ASN A 191 5.42 19.03 8.14
C ASN A 191 4.47 20.10 8.71
N SER A 192 3.83 20.91 7.87
CA SER A 192 2.85 21.90 8.31
C SER A 192 1.55 21.21 8.74
N VAL A 193 1.30 21.22 10.06
CA VAL A 193 0.06 20.67 10.65
C VAL A 193 -1.18 21.36 10.08
N GLU A 194 -1.10 22.66 9.80
CA GLU A 194 -2.20 23.41 9.18
C GLU A 194 -2.53 22.87 7.79
N LEU A 195 -1.51 22.71 6.92
CA LEU A 195 -1.71 22.20 5.57
C LEU A 195 -2.20 20.74 5.57
N GLN A 196 -1.65 19.91 6.46
CA GLN A 196 -2.11 18.53 6.64
C GLN A 196 -3.59 18.49 7.02
N LYS A 197 -4.01 19.30 8.00
CA LYS A 197 -5.40 19.38 8.42
C LYS A 197 -6.30 19.88 7.30
N ARG A 198 -5.90 20.95 6.60
CA ARG A 198 -6.65 21.51 5.48
C ARG A 198 -6.85 20.50 4.36
N LEU A 199 -5.79 19.79 3.98
CA LEU A 199 -5.86 18.74 2.97
C LEU A 199 -6.76 17.58 3.44
N PHE A 200 -6.61 17.14 4.70
CA PHE A 200 -7.45 16.09 5.27
C PHE A 200 -8.94 16.47 5.25
N ASP A 201 -9.30 17.63 5.79
CA ASP A 201 -10.69 18.11 5.84
C ASP A 201 -11.29 18.28 4.44
N PHE A 202 -10.50 18.80 3.49
CA PHE A 202 -10.88 18.91 2.09
C PHE A 202 -11.21 17.53 1.50
N THR A 203 -10.32 16.55 1.69
CA THR A 203 -10.49 15.19 1.14
C THR A 203 -11.67 14.47 1.76
N ILE A 204 -11.87 14.60 3.08
CA ILE A 204 -13.03 14.05 3.79
C ILE A 204 -14.34 14.60 3.22
N LYS A 205 -14.41 15.93 3.00
CA LYS A 205 -15.56 16.57 2.39
C LYS A 205 -15.77 16.11 0.95
N LEU A 206 -14.71 16.01 0.16
CA LEU A 206 -14.76 15.61 -1.25
C LEU A 206 -15.29 14.19 -1.41
N LEU A 207 -14.84 13.26 -0.57
CA LEU A 207 -15.24 11.85 -0.56
C LEU A 207 -16.50 11.57 0.28
N LYS A 208 -17.10 12.61 0.87
CA LYS A 208 -18.29 12.49 1.74
C LYS A 208 -18.11 11.48 2.88
N ILE A 209 -16.94 11.46 3.49
CA ILE A 209 -16.62 10.59 4.62
C ILE A 209 -17.12 11.25 5.90
N ASN A 210 -18.00 10.58 6.65
CA ASN A 210 -18.49 11.12 7.92
C ASN A 210 -17.54 10.83 9.09
N ASN A 211 -16.96 9.62 9.11
CA ASN A 211 -16.22 9.08 10.24
C ASN A 211 -14.98 8.33 9.75
N PHE A 212 -13.84 9.02 9.67
CA PHE A 212 -12.63 8.42 9.10
C PHE A 212 -12.13 7.22 9.90
N GLY A 213 -11.94 6.08 9.22
CA GLY A 213 -11.35 4.89 9.80
C GLY A 213 -12.20 4.17 10.86
N MET A 214 -13.51 4.38 10.83
CA MET A 214 -14.50 3.61 11.58
C MET A 214 -15.24 2.65 10.65
N THR A 215 -15.68 1.50 11.17
CA THR A 215 -16.60 0.61 10.46
C THR A 215 -17.90 1.37 10.18
N GLN A 216 -18.19 1.58 8.90
CA GLN A 216 -19.51 2.03 8.43
C GLN A 216 -20.47 0.84 8.38
#